data_AF-A0ABD0ZA13-F1
#
_entry.id   AF-A0ABD0ZA13-F1
#
_cell.length_a   1.000
_cell.length_b   1.000
_cell.length_c   1.000
_cell.angle_alpha   90.00
_cell.angle_beta   90.00
_cell.angle_gamma   90.00
#
_symmetry.space_group_name_H-M   'P 1'
#
loop_
_entity.id
_entity.type
_entity.pdbx_description
1 polymer ?
#
loop_
_entity_poly.entity_id
_entity_poly.type
_entity_poly.pdbx_seq_one_letter_code
_entity_poly.pdbx_strand_id
1 'polypeptide(L)'
;MDYKARLKELRIYGISSYRISDIIIDRSEGKATVKLDVPVVRLGADYEVKGSYLGEPIQGSGRFNTNLTKFSVDITIKVNATDVETEECCRMKETEVAIQMATGRGYFSDMYTDAYTEPSKATNSFLEAHALDILREVKPAVESIISLLVEEIGNRIETFTPHYTIFRRT
;
A
#
# COMPACT_ATOMS: atom_id res chain seq x y z
N MET A 1 -11.80 -6.79 -20.17
CA MET A 1 -10.38 -7.21 -20.27
C MET A 1 -10.25 -8.51 -19.52
N ASP A 2 -9.62 -9.53 -20.12
CA ASP A 2 -9.34 -10.79 -19.44
C ASP A 2 -7.82 -11.00 -19.43
N TYR A 3 -7.20 -10.52 -18.35
CA TYR A 3 -5.80 -10.75 -18.06
C TYR A 3 -5.62 -11.01 -16.57
N LYS A 4 -4.53 -11.70 -16.24
CA LYS A 4 -4.06 -11.90 -14.87
C LYS A 4 -2.69 -11.28 -14.74
N ALA A 5 -2.54 -10.38 -13.79
CA ALA A 5 -1.26 -9.84 -13.37
C ALA A 5 -0.90 -10.36 -11.98
N ARG A 6 0.38 -10.68 -11.77
CA ARG A 6 0.94 -11.05 -10.48
C ARG A 6 2.16 -10.19 -10.22
N LEU A 7 2.26 -9.66 -9.00
CA LEU A 7 3.48 -9.02 -8.49
C LEU A 7 4.15 -9.93 -7.47
N LYS A 8 5.47 -10.06 -7.57
CA LYS A 8 6.35 -10.81 -6.67
C LYS A 8 7.42 -9.87 -6.14
N GLU A 9 7.97 -10.20 -4.96
CA GLU A 9 9.05 -9.42 -4.34
C GLU A 9 8.78 -7.92 -4.25
N LEU A 10 7.63 -7.54 -3.71
CA LEU A 10 7.29 -6.13 -3.54
C LEU A 10 8.28 -5.44 -2.59
N ARG A 11 8.89 -4.36 -3.07
CA ARG A 11 9.83 -3.49 -2.35
C ARG A 11 9.25 -2.09 -2.31
N ILE A 12 9.11 -1.52 -1.11
CA ILE A 12 8.53 -0.20 -0.92
C ILE A 12 9.54 0.70 -0.21
N TYR A 13 9.76 1.91 -0.76
CA TYR A 13 10.68 2.90 -0.22
C TYR A 13 9.99 4.26 -0.06
N GLY A 14 10.49 5.08 0.88
CA GLY A 14 10.02 6.46 1.09
C GLY A 14 8.93 6.62 2.14
N ILE A 15 8.38 5.52 2.67
CA ILE A 15 7.32 5.56 3.70
C ILE A 15 7.76 6.37 4.92
N SER A 16 9.02 6.25 5.35
CA SER A 16 9.56 6.97 6.53
C SER A 16 9.54 8.49 6.41
N SER A 17 9.34 9.04 5.21
CA SER A 17 9.21 10.49 4.98
C SER A 17 7.77 10.99 5.16
N TYR A 18 6.91 10.18 5.78
CA TYR A 18 5.52 10.54 6.06
C TYR A 18 5.43 11.80 6.93
N ARG A 19 4.33 12.52 6.77
CA ARG A 19 3.89 13.57 7.69
C ARG A 19 2.49 13.23 8.16
N ILE A 20 2.27 13.31 9.46
CA ILE A 20 0.93 13.22 10.02
C ILE A 20 0.21 14.52 9.71
N SER A 21 -0.89 14.43 8.97
CA SER A 21 -1.73 15.58 8.65
C SER A 21 -2.89 15.74 9.61
N ASP A 22 -3.39 14.63 10.18
CA ASP A 22 -4.48 14.65 11.15
C ASP A 22 -4.49 13.40 12.03
N ILE A 23 -5.01 13.54 13.24
CA ILE A 23 -5.28 12.42 14.16
C ILE A 23 -6.66 12.65 14.77
N ILE A 24 -7.56 11.72 14.53
CA ILE A 24 -8.93 11.74 15.06
C ILE A 24 -9.07 10.54 15.99
N ILE A 25 -9.45 10.80 17.24
CA ILE A 25 -9.65 9.75 18.25
C ILE A 25 -11.12 9.77 18.69
N ASP A 26 -11.84 8.70 18.38
CA ASP A 26 -13.17 8.43 18.90
C ASP A 26 -13.08 7.41 20.04
N ARG A 27 -13.13 7.92 21.27
CA ARG A 27 -13.07 7.08 22.47
C ARG A 27 -14.35 6.28 22.70
N SER A 28 -15.49 6.73 22.16
CA SER A 28 -16.76 6.03 22.34
C SER A 28 -16.83 4.77 21.49
N GLU A 29 -16.19 4.80 20.32
CA GLU A 29 -16.08 3.64 19.42
C GLU A 29 -14.77 2.86 19.58
N GLY A 30 -13.82 3.34 20.40
CA GLY A 30 -12.50 2.74 20.51
C GLY A 30 -11.74 2.79 19.17
N LYS A 31 -11.86 3.91 18.45
CA LYS A 31 -11.34 4.07 17.10
C LYS A 31 -10.38 5.25 17.01
N ALA A 32 -9.25 5.04 16.36
CA ALA A 32 -8.31 6.10 16.01
C ALA A 32 -8.13 6.12 14.49
N THR A 33 -8.26 7.29 13.88
CA THR A 33 -7.94 7.50 12.48
C THR A 33 -6.73 8.44 12.39
N VAL A 34 -5.67 7.98 11.75
CA VAL A 34 -4.45 8.74 11.48
C VAL A 34 -4.38 9.01 9.99
N LYS A 35 -4.31 10.28 9.61
CA LYS A 35 -4.11 10.69 8.23
C LYS A 35 -2.65 11.03 8.01
N LEU A 36 -2.06 10.43 6.99
CA LEU A 36 -0.66 10.58 6.63
C LEU A 36 -0.54 11.10 5.21
N ASP A 37 0.39 12.03 5.00
CA ASP A 37 0.86 12.42 3.68
C ASP A 37 2.27 11.88 3.46
N VAL A 38 2.46 11.13 2.38
CA VAL A 38 3.78 10.63 1.96
C VAL A 38 4.17 11.37 0.68
N PRO A 39 5.22 12.21 0.71
CA PRO A 39 5.57 13.04 -0.44
C PRO A 39 5.88 12.23 -1.70
N VAL A 40 6.68 11.17 -1.53
CA VAL A 40 7.12 10.27 -2.61
C VAL A 40 7.23 8.86 -2.07
N VAL A 41 6.60 7.91 -2.76
CA VAL A 41 6.76 6.46 -2.52
C VAL A 41 7.37 5.85 -3.77
N ARG A 42 8.40 5.03 -3.61
CA ARG A 42 8.95 4.22 -4.71
C ARG A 42 8.56 2.77 -4.50
N LEU A 43 7.97 2.16 -5.52
CA LEU A 43 7.64 0.74 -5.52
C LEU A 43 8.49 0.02 -6.54
N GLY A 44 9.02 -1.13 -6.17
CA GLY A 44 9.65 -2.09 -7.07
C GLY A 44 9.00 -3.46 -6.89
N ALA A 45 8.77 -4.19 -7.97
CA ALA A 45 8.28 -5.57 -7.91
C ALA A 45 8.67 -6.33 -9.19
N ASP A 46 8.72 -7.64 -9.13
CA ASP A 46 8.76 -8.48 -10.33
C ASP A 46 7.33 -8.76 -10.78
N TYR A 47 7.02 -8.55 -12.06
CA TYR A 47 5.68 -8.75 -12.61
C TYR A 47 5.62 -9.97 -13.53
N GLU A 48 4.45 -10.59 -13.57
CA GLU A 48 4.06 -11.59 -14.55
C GLU A 48 2.65 -11.27 -15.02
N VAL A 49 2.47 -11.06 -16.32
CA VAL A 49 1.18 -10.78 -16.96
C VAL A 49 0.89 -11.82 -18.03
N LYS A 50 -0.36 -12.30 -18.06
CA LYS A 50 -0.87 -13.20 -19.08
C LYS A 50 -2.34 -12.91 -19.36
N GLY A 51 -2.70 -12.75 -20.63
CA GLY A 51 -4.08 -12.46 -21.02
C GLY A 51 -4.23 -12.18 -22.51
N SER A 52 -5.28 -11.42 -22.85
CA SER A 52 -5.50 -10.93 -24.21
C SER A 52 -5.89 -9.45 -24.21
N TYR A 53 -5.40 -8.71 -25.20
CA TYR A 53 -5.72 -7.29 -25.42
C TYR A 53 -6.03 -7.07 -26.90
N LEU A 54 -7.21 -6.52 -27.21
CA LEU A 54 -7.70 -6.30 -28.59
C LEU A 54 -7.66 -7.56 -29.49
N GLY A 55 -7.78 -8.75 -28.89
CA GLY A 55 -7.70 -10.04 -29.59
C GLY A 55 -6.29 -10.62 -29.72
N GLU A 56 -5.26 -9.85 -29.36
CA GLU A 56 -3.87 -10.31 -29.35
C GLU A 56 -3.50 -10.92 -27.99
N PRO A 57 -2.78 -12.06 -27.96
CA PRO A 57 -2.28 -12.61 -26.72
C PRO A 57 -1.19 -11.69 -26.14
N ILE A 58 -1.35 -11.31 -24.87
CA ILE A 58 -0.33 -10.60 -24.10
C ILE A 58 0.29 -11.55 -23.09
N GLN A 59 1.61 -11.66 -23.11
CA GLN A 59 2.37 -12.41 -22.13
C GLN A 59 3.69 -11.69 -21.88
N GLY A 60 3.98 -11.42 -20.61
CA GLY A 60 5.21 -10.75 -20.24
C GLY A 60 5.57 -11.01 -18.80
N SER A 61 6.87 -11.09 -18.52
CA SER A 61 7.39 -11.04 -17.17
C SER A 61 8.61 -10.14 -17.14
N GLY A 62 8.82 -9.43 -16.04
CA GLY A 62 9.89 -8.45 -15.95
C GLY A 62 9.86 -7.74 -14.62
N ARG A 63 10.47 -6.56 -14.57
CA ARG A 63 10.55 -5.75 -13.36
C ARG A 63 9.71 -4.49 -13.52
N PHE A 64 8.96 -4.17 -12.48
CA PHE A 64 8.14 -2.98 -12.35
C PHE A 64 8.78 -2.04 -11.34
N ASN A 65 9.02 -0.79 -11.70
CA ASN A 65 9.49 0.23 -10.78
C ASN A 65 8.67 1.51 -10.98
N THR A 66 7.97 1.99 -9.96
CA THR A 66 7.14 3.21 -10.06
C THR A 66 7.48 4.22 -8.98
N ASN A 67 7.29 5.50 -9.31
CA ASN A 67 7.35 6.62 -8.38
C ASN A 67 5.94 7.20 -8.21
N LEU A 68 5.38 7.07 -7.02
CA LEU A 68 4.11 7.66 -6.64
C LEU A 68 4.38 8.98 -5.90
N THR A 69 3.66 10.03 -6.27
CA THR A 69 3.76 11.36 -5.65
C THR A 69 2.41 11.79 -5.12
N LYS A 70 2.37 12.70 -4.14
CA LYS A 70 1.10 13.21 -3.56
C LYS A 70 0.21 12.06 -3.09
N PHE A 71 0.80 11.19 -2.29
CA PHE A 71 0.18 9.99 -1.77
C PHE A 71 -0.33 10.29 -0.37
N SER A 72 -1.62 10.11 -0.14
CA SER A 72 -2.22 10.26 1.20
C SER A 72 -2.74 8.90 1.66
N VAL A 73 -2.62 8.62 2.95
CA VAL A 73 -3.01 7.36 3.56
C VAL A 73 -3.86 7.67 4.78
N ASP A 74 -5.06 7.11 4.79
CA ASP A 74 -5.90 7.10 5.97
C ASP A 74 -5.75 5.74 6.64
N ILE A 75 -5.20 5.72 7.84
CA ILE A 75 -5.07 4.52 8.67
C ILE A 75 -6.15 4.60 9.73
N THR A 76 -7.07 3.64 9.73
CA THR A 76 -8.09 3.48 10.76
C THR A 76 -7.76 2.27 11.61
N ILE A 77 -7.57 2.51 12.89
CA ILE A 77 -7.26 1.48 13.89
C ILE A 77 -8.45 1.39 14.84
N LYS A 78 -8.95 0.17 15.07
CA LYS A 78 -9.86 -0.12 16.16
C LYS A 78 -9.12 -0.84 17.28
N VAL A 79 -9.27 -0.33 18.49
CA VAL A 79 -8.73 -0.89 19.72
C VAL A 79 -9.86 -1.46 20.57
N ASN A 80 -9.62 -2.55 21.29
CA ASN A 80 -10.58 -3.01 22.30
C ASN A 80 -10.49 -2.09 23.52
N ALA A 81 -11.62 -1.49 23.91
CA ALA A 81 -11.70 -0.62 25.08
C ALA A 81 -11.74 -1.39 26.43
N THR A 82 -11.66 -2.72 26.42
CA THR A 82 -11.75 -3.54 27.64
C THR A 82 -10.58 -3.39 28.59
N ASP A 83 -9.45 -2.82 28.16
CA ASP A 83 -8.25 -2.68 29.00
C ASP A 83 -8.06 -1.28 29.61
N VAL A 84 -9.01 -0.36 29.37
CA VAL A 84 -8.91 1.03 29.86
C VAL A 84 -9.13 1.09 31.39
N GLU A 85 -9.83 0.12 31.98
CA GLU A 85 -10.08 0.06 33.43
C GLU A 85 -9.01 -0.73 34.22
N THR A 86 -8.22 -1.60 33.58
CA THR A 86 -7.31 -2.55 34.26
C THR A 86 -5.81 -2.29 34.05
N GLU A 87 -5.41 -1.14 33.50
CA GLU A 87 -3.99 -0.82 33.24
C GLU A 87 -3.28 -1.82 32.31
N GLU A 88 -4.01 -2.51 31.44
CA GLU A 88 -3.43 -3.41 30.42
C GLU A 88 -3.42 -2.78 29.03
N CYS A 89 -2.57 -3.32 28.16
CA CYS A 89 -2.08 -2.68 26.94
C CYS A 89 -3.17 -2.43 25.88
N CYS A 90 -3.06 -1.35 25.11
CA CYS A 90 -4.07 -0.89 24.14
C CYS A 90 -4.15 -1.71 22.82
N ARG A 91 -4.31 -3.04 22.88
CA ARG A 91 -4.11 -3.89 21.70
C ARG A 91 -4.92 -3.50 20.46
N MET A 92 -4.23 -3.33 19.33
CA MET A 92 -4.85 -3.15 18.02
C MET A 92 -5.54 -4.46 17.60
N LYS A 93 -6.84 -4.39 17.28
CA LYS A 93 -7.64 -5.55 16.87
C LYS A 93 -7.84 -5.61 15.36
N GLU A 94 -8.08 -4.45 14.76
CA GLU A 94 -8.40 -4.32 13.34
C GLU A 94 -7.78 -3.01 12.84
N THR A 95 -6.93 -3.11 11.83
CA THR A 95 -6.36 -1.97 11.13
C THR A 95 -6.78 -1.99 9.66
N GLU A 96 -7.49 -0.96 9.28
CA GLU A 96 -7.83 -0.68 7.89
C GLU A 96 -6.91 0.43 7.37
N VAL A 97 -6.26 0.17 6.25
CA VAL A 97 -5.43 1.15 5.56
C VAL A 97 -6.11 1.48 4.24
N ALA A 98 -6.50 2.74 4.08
CA ALA A 98 -7.05 3.27 2.85
C ALA A 98 -6.04 4.23 2.22
N ILE A 99 -5.49 3.83 1.07
CA ILE A 99 -4.57 4.64 0.28
C ILE A 99 -5.38 5.54 -0.65
N GLN A 100 -5.31 6.84 -0.44
CA GLN A 100 -5.85 7.85 -1.35
C GLN A 100 -4.75 8.29 -2.33
N MET A 101 -4.80 7.75 -3.54
CA MET A 101 -3.88 8.15 -4.61
C MET A 101 -4.43 9.39 -5.31
N ALA A 102 -3.87 10.57 -5.04
CA ALA A 102 -4.32 11.80 -5.72
C ALA A 102 -3.88 11.84 -7.19
N THR A 103 -2.59 11.55 -7.46
CA THR A 103 -2.02 11.51 -8.82
C THR A 103 -0.71 10.72 -8.82
N GLY A 104 -0.69 9.53 -9.44
CA GLY A 104 0.54 8.78 -9.68
C GLY A 104 0.89 8.79 -11.16
N ARG A 105 2.15 9.05 -11.51
CA ARG A 105 2.67 8.66 -12.82
C ARG A 105 3.42 7.34 -12.63
N GLY A 106 2.70 6.26 -12.84
CA GLY A 106 3.33 4.95 -12.98
C GLY A 106 4.12 4.92 -14.27
N TYR A 107 5.41 4.64 -14.17
CA TYR A 107 6.24 4.32 -15.32
C TYR A 107 6.68 2.87 -15.13
N PHE A 108 6.64 2.03 -16.17
CA PHE A 108 7.30 0.74 -16.13
C PHE A 108 8.70 0.96 -16.70
N SER A 109 9.73 0.96 -15.85
CA SER A 109 11.12 0.91 -16.33
C SER A 109 11.63 -0.53 -16.30
N ASP A 110 12.48 -0.89 -17.27
CA ASP A 110 13.15 -2.19 -17.41
C ASP A 110 12.27 -3.35 -17.91
N MET A 111 11.50 -3.07 -18.97
CA MET A 111 10.82 -4.09 -19.79
C MET A 111 11.84 -4.93 -20.56
N TYR A 112 12.36 -6.00 -19.93
CA TYR A 112 13.10 -7.05 -20.64
C TYR A 112 12.15 -8.18 -21.05
N THR A 113 11.34 -7.91 -22.06
CA THR A 113 11.06 -8.91 -23.08
C THR A 113 11.93 -8.54 -24.27
N ASP A 114 12.59 -9.52 -24.87
CA ASP A 114 13.29 -9.48 -26.14
C ASP A 114 12.67 -8.45 -27.09
N ALA A 115 13.25 -7.24 -27.08
CA ALA A 115 12.62 -5.99 -27.52
C ALA A 115 12.39 -5.90 -29.04
N TYR A 116 12.63 -7.00 -29.76
CA TYR A 116 12.64 -7.07 -31.22
C TYR A 116 11.50 -7.91 -31.80
N THR A 117 10.66 -8.54 -30.97
CA THR A 117 9.49 -9.30 -31.45
C THR A 117 8.21 -8.46 -31.36
N GLU A 118 7.30 -8.59 -32.33
CA GLU A 118 6.01 -7.88 -32.34
C GLU A 118 5.15 -8.11 -31.07
N PRO A 119 5.10 -9.33 -30.48
CA PRO A 119 4.42 -9.56 -29.20
C PRO A 119 4.98 -8.73 -28.03
N SER A 120 6.28 -8.46 -28.02
CA SER A 120 6.92 -7.61 -27.01
C SER A 120 6.47 -6.16 -27.14
N LYS A 121 6.32 -5.63 -28.36
CA LYS A 121 5.82 -4.26 -28.59
C LYS A 121 4.36 -4.08 -28.16
N ALA A 122 3.50 -5.07 -28.46
CA ALA A 122 2.11 -5.07 -28.03
C ALA A 122 1.99 -5.12 -26.49
N THR A 123 2.80 -5.96 -25.85
CA THR A 123 2.85 -6.07 -24.39
C THR A 123 3.33 -4.77 -23.74
N ASN A 124 4.37 -4.13 -24.29
CA ASN A 124 4.88 -2.87 -23.76
C ASN A 124 3.85 -1.74 -23.91
N SER A 125 3.23 -1.63 -25.08
CA SER A 125 2.18 -0.63 -25.33
C SER A 125 0.97 -0.84 -24.40
N PHE A 126 0.58 -2.09 -24.15
CA PHE A 126 -0.48 -2.43 -23.20
C PHE A 126 -0.13 -1.98 -21.78
N LEU A 127 1.07 -2.33 -21.29
CA LEU A 127 1.49 -2.00 -19.93
C LEU A 127 1.60 -0.48 -19.73
N GLU A 128 2.13 0.25 -20.71
CA GLU A 128 2.18 1.71 -20.67
C GLU A 128 0.78 2.35 -20.66
N ALA A 129 -0.11 1.89 -21.54
CA ALA A 129 -1.48 2.41 -21.65
C ALA A 129 -2.34 2.11 -20.41
N HIS A 130 -2.06 1.00 -19.72
CA HIS A 130 -2.88 0.51 -18.61
C HIS A 130 -2.18 0.55 -17.25
N ALA A 131 -1.07 1.29 -17.14
CA ALA A 131 -0.27 1.37 -15.92
C ALA A 131 -1.07 1.78 -14.68
N LEU A 132 -1.96 2.75 -14.84
CA LEU A 132 -2.79 3.23 -13.74
C LEU A 132 -3.83 2.20 -13.32
N ASP A 133 -4.40 1.45 -14.25
CA ASP A 133 -5.40 0.43 -13.95
C ASP A 133 -4.76 -0.78 -13.26
N ILE A 134 -3.59 -1.21 -13.72
CA ILE A 134 -2.79 -2.24 -13.05
C ILE A 134 -2.43 -1.79 -11.61
N LEU A 135 -2.03 -0.53 -11.44
CA LEU A 135 -1.77 0.04 -10.12
C LEU A 135 -3.00 0.02 -9.21
N ARG A 136 -4.19 0.29 -9.75
CA ARG A 136 -5.45 0.21 -9.01
C ARG A 136 -5.84 -1.22 -8.64
N GLU A 137 -5.55 -2.19 -9.49
CA GLU A 137 -5.80 -3.61 -9.21
C GLU A 137 -4.91 -4.18 -8.12
N VAL A 138 -3.65 -3.72 -8.04
CA VAL A 138 -2.71 -4.19 -7.00
C VAL A 138 -2.84 -3.42 -5.69
N LYS A 139 -3.46 -2.24 -5.71
CA LYS A 139 -3.65 -1.37 -4.54
C LYS A 139 -4.25 -2.13 -3.33
N PRO A 140 -5.35 -2.91 -3.45
CA PRO A 140 -5.93 -3.63 -2.30
C PRO A 140 -4.95 -4.61 -1.64
N ALA A 141 -4.10 -5.26 -2.43
CA ALA A 141 -3.09 -6.16 -1.90
C ALA A 141 -2.00 -5.40 -1.12
N VAL A 142 -1.60 -4.22 -1.61
CA VAL A 142 -0.65 -3.33 -0.92
C VAL A 142 -1.25 -2.79 0.38
N GLU A 143 -2.50 -2.34 0.36
CA GLU A 143 -3.24 -1.89 1.56
C GLU A 143 -3.26 -2.98 2.63
N SER A 144 -3.61 -4.21 2.25
CA SER A 144 -3.64 -5.35 3.17
C SER A 144 -2.28 -5.66 3.80
N ILE A 145 -1.19 -5.61 3.02
CA ILE A 145 0.18 -5.82 3.55
C ILE A 145 0.54 -4.71 4.54
N ILE A 146 0.22 -3.46 4.24
CA ILE A 146 0.52 -2.32 5.12
C ILE A 146 -0.30 -2.42 6.41
N SER A 147 -1.58 -2.79 6.35
CA SER A 147 -2.42 -3.05 7.53
C SER A 147 -1.75 -4.04 8.48
N LEU A 148 -1.31 -5.19 7.97
CA LEU A 148 -0.63 -6.22 8.77
C LEU A 148 0.65 -5.69 9.43
N LEU A 149 1.44 -4.90 8.69
CA LEU A 149 2.67 -4.30 9.23
C LEU A 149 2.37 -3.27 10.34
N VAL A 150 1.33 -2.44 10.16
CA VAL A 150 0.92 -1.46 11.18
C VAL A 150 0.44 -2.17 12.44
N GLU A 151 -0.36 -3.22 12.30
CA GLU A 151 -0.80 -4.05 13.43
C GLU A 151 0.38 -4.70 14.16
N GLU A 152 1.34 -5.28 13.43
CA GLU A 152 2.51 -5.93 14.02
C GLU A 152 3.38 -4.92 14.79
N ILE A 153 3.68 -3.77 14.17
CA ILE A 153 4.50 -2.72 14.80
C ILE A 153 3.77 -2.10 16.00
N GLY A 154 2.50 -1.76 15.84
CA GLY A 154 1.69 -1.13 16.89
C GLY A 154 1.59 -2.01 18.13
N ASN A 155 1.24 -3.28 17.94
CA ASN A 155 1.16 -4.25 19.04
C ASN A 155 2.54 -4.47 19.72
N ARG A 156 3.65 -4.45 18.96
CA ARG A 156 5.01 -4.55 19.54
C ARG A 156 5.37 -3.34 20.41
N ILE A 157 4.97 -2.13 20.03
CA ILE A 157 5.23 -0.90 20.81
C ILE A 157 4.46 -0.92 22.13
N GLU A 158 3.20 -1.36 22.10
CA GLU A 158 2.35 -1.47 23.29
C GLU A 158 2.84 -2.54 24.26
N THR A 159 3.46 -3.62 23.76
CA THR A 159 4.12 -4.61 24.61
C THR A 159 5.32 -4.02 25.38
N PHE A 160 5.89 -2.90 24.90
CA PHE A 160 7.08 -2.27 25.49
C PHE A 160 6.79 -0.98 26.29
N THR A 161 5.68 -0.28 25.99
CA THR A 161 5.36 1.02 26.62
C THR A 161 3.94 1.00 27.20
N PRO A 162 3.77 1.03 28.53
CA PRO A 162 2.45 1.11 29.15
C PRO A 162 1.68 2.38 28.75
N HIS A 163 0.37 2.23 28.57
CA HIS A 163 -0.58 3.22 28.02
C HIS A 163 -0.50 4.64 28.65
N TYR A 164 -0.14 4.75 29.93
CA TYR A 164 -0.06 6.04 30.64
C TYR A 164 1.09 6.96 30.18
N THR A 165 2.10 6.42 29.48
CA THR A 165 3.26 7.20 29.06
C THR A 165 2.99 7.98 27.76
N ILE A 166 2.10 7.47 26.91
CA ILE A 166 1.82 8.03 25.57
C ILE A 166 0.71 9.09 25.64
N PHE A 167 -0.29 8.93 26.51
CA PHE A 167 -1.44 9.84 26.63
C PHE A 167 -1.41 10.67 27.93
N ARG A 168 -0.28 11.33 28.22
CA ARG A 168 -0.17 12.18 29.42
C ARG A 168 -1.08 13.40 29.28
N ARG A 169 -2.09 13.53 30.15
CA ARG A 169 -2.94 14.72 30.28
C ARG A 169 -2.05 15.96 30.56
N THR A 170 -2.04 16.91 29.63
CA THR A 170 -1.70 18.32 29.91
C THR A 170 -2.99 19.09 30.14
#